data_AF-A0A3Q2PRF1-F1
#
_entry.id   AF-A0A3Q2PRF1-F1
#
_cell.length_a   1.000
_cell.length_b   1.000
_cell.length_c   1.000
_cell.angle_alpha   90.00
_cell.angle_beta   90.00
_cell.angle_gamma   90.00
#
_symmetry.space_group_name_H-M   'P 1'
#
loop_
_entity.id
_entity.type
_entity.pdbx_description
1 polymer ?
#
loop_
_entity_poly.entity_id
_entity_poly.type
_entity_poly.pdbx_seq_one_letter_code
_entity_poly.pdbx_strand_id
1 'polypeptide(L)'
;MLTSLFLCGALGVLVIPARSELISVCLEEDNDLRVDCRIEPKPNKINSYEFSWSSGTKESLINTNVSGSAAEAQFRDKSEVVELEPHGYRMTLKGFTETLPHNTTYMCKISGQVESVLVEKGRRVGYLCICGSTLGKQH
;
A
#
# COMPACT_ATOMS: atom_id res chain seq x y z
N MET A 1 -5.28 54.66 23.94
CA MET A 1 -4.48 53.49 23.51
C MET A 1 -5.47 52.36 23.25
N LEU A 2 -5.68 52.00 21.98
CA LEU A 2 -6.54 50.89 21.58
C LEU A 2 -5.61 49.76 21.13
N THR A 3 -5.49 48.70 21.93
CA THR A 3 -4.76 47.50 21.54
C THR A 3 -5.78 46.45 21.16
N SER A 4 -6.14 46.42 19.88
CA SER A 4 -7.01 45.42 19.28
C SER A 4 -6.18 44.17 19.00
N LEU A 5 -6.38 43.11 19.77
CA LEU A 5 -5.79 41.80 19.49
C LEU A 5 -6.67 41.10 18.46
N PHE A 6 -6.21 41.13 17.20
CA PHE A 6 -6.70 40.26 16.14
C PHE A 6 -6.37 38.80 16.51
N LEU A 7 -7.35 38.06 17.04
CA LEU A 7 -7.33 36.61 17.00
C LEU A 7 -7.85 36.15 15.64
N CYS A 8 -6.95 36.05 14.67
CA CYS A 8 -7.18 35.24 13.48
C CYS A 8 -7.20 33.77 13.90
N GLY A 9 -8.40 33.21 14.09
CA GLY A 9 -8.62 31.78 14.17
C GLY A 9 -8.36 31.15 12.80
N ALA A 10 -7.11 30.82 12.51
CA ALA A 10 -6.81 29.89 11.45
C ALA A 10 -7.30 28.51 11.91
N LEU A 11 -8.42 28.04 11.34
CA LEU A 11 -8.77 26.63 11.31
C LEU A 11 -7.64 25.89 10.58
N GLY A 12 -6.59 25.56 11.32
CA GLY A 12 -5.64 24.55 10.92
C GLY A 12 -6.36 23.21 11.00
N VAL A 13 -6.99 22.80 9.90
CA VAL A 13 -7.31 21.40 9.69
C VAL A 13 -5.97 20.69 9.66
N LEU A 14 -5.57 20.17 10.82
CA LEU A 14 -4.49 19.21 10.92
C LEU A 14 -4.98 17.97 10.16
N VAL A 15 -4.71 17.92 8.86
CA VAL A 15 -4.86 16.69 8.08
C VAL A 15 -3.77 15.76 8.62
N ILE A 16 -4.09 15.04 9.70
CA ILE A 16 -3.30 13.90 10.11
C ILE A 16 -3.43 12.93 8.93
N PRO A 17 -2.35 12.63 8.17
CA PRO A 17 -2.43 11.61 7.16
C PRO A 17 -2.83 10.34 7.90
N ALA A 18 -4.04 9.85 7.64
CA ALA A 18 -4.48 8.56 8.14
C ALA A 18 -3.47 7.55 7.60
N ARG A 19 -2.56 7.09 8.48
CA ARG A 19 -1.66 6.00 8.15
C ARG A 19 -2.55 4.78 8.01
N SER A 20 -2.68 4.28 6.80
CA SER A 20 -3.35 3.00 6.59
C SER A 20 -2.46 1.92 7.18
N GLU A 21 -2.83 1.38 8.34
CA GLU A 21 -2.21 0.17 8.91
C GLU A 21 -2.57 -1.09 8.09
N LEU A 22 -3.43 -0.93 7.09
CA LEU A 22 -3.98 -2.02 6.29
C LEU A 22 -3.14 -2.35 5.07
N ILE A 23 -2.24 -1.47 4.62
CA ILE A 23 -1.29 -1.76 3.54
C ILE A 23 0.14 -1.52 4.00
N SER A 24 1.01 -2.48 3.76
CA SER A 24 2.44 -2.36 4.05
C SER A 24 3.28 -2.87 2.88
N VAL A 25 4.39 -2.20 2.61
CA VAL A 25 5.29 -2.50 1.50
C VAL A 25 6.68 -2.72 2.05
N CYS A 26 7.21 -3.93 1.87
CA CYS A 26 8.46 -4.39 2.46
C CYS A 26 9.41 -4.87 1.35
N LEU A 27 10.70 -4.83 1.63
CA LEU A 27 11.71 -5.53 0.84
C LEU A 27 12.20 -6.71 1.66
N GLU A 28 12.10 -7.90 1.09
CA GLU A 28 12.60 -9.13 1.70
C GLU A 28 14.13 -9.27 1.46
N GLU A 29 14.77 -10.19 2.18
CA GLU A 29 16.23 -10.36 2.17
C GLU A 29 16.77 -10.83 0.81
N ASP A 30 15.94 -11.52 0.03
CA ASP A 30 16.18 -11.94 -1.34
C ASP A 30 15.95 -10.80 -2.37
N ASN A 31 15.62 -9.59 -1.91
CA ASN A 31 15.22 -8.45 -2.71
C ASN A 31 13.91 -8.66 -3.47
N ASP A 32 13.02 -9.50 -2.95
CA ASP A 32 11.64 -9.53 -3.42
C ASP A 32 10.83 -8.42 -2.73
N LEU A 33 9.94 -7.79 -3.49
CA LEU A 33 9.04 -6.78 -2.98
C LEU A 33 7.79 -7.46 -2.43
N ARG A 34 7.48 -7.23 -1.16
CA ARG A 34 6.27 -7.74 -0.53
C ARG A 34 5.28 -6.63 -0.24
N VAL A 35 4.02 -6.82 -0.61
CA VAL A 35 2.91 -5.94 -0.24
C VAL A 35 1.87 -6.74 0.53
N ASP A 36 1.72 -6.45 1.82
CA ASP A 36 0.66 -7.04 2.65
C ASP A 36 -0.51 -6.07 2.68
N CYS A 37 -1.69 -6.56 2.34
CA CYS A 37 -2.96 -5.83 2.37
C CYS A 37 -3.96 -6.55 3.28
N ARG A 38 -4.23 -5.99 4.45
CA ARG A 38 -5.07 -6.57 5.53
C ARG A 38 -6.48 -5.99 5.54
N ILE A 39 -7.03 -5.66 4.38
CA ILE A 39 -8.41 -5.24 4.28
C ILE A 39 -9.32 -6.43 4.57
N GLU A 40 -10.22 -6.27 5.54
CA GLU A 40 -11.26 -7.26 5.80
C GLU A 40 -12.28 -7.26 4.64
N PRO A 41 -12.51 -8.41 3.98
CA PRO A 41 -13.47 -8.51 2.89
C PRO A 41 -14.88 -8.21 3.40
N LYS A 42 -15.66 -7.44 2.63
CA LYS A 42 -17.05 -7.15 3.02
C LYS A 42 -17.89 -8.42 2.94
N PRO A 43 -18.75 -8.69 3.93
CA PRO A 43 -19.70 -9.79 3.82
C PRO A 43 -20.59 -9.58 2.59
N ASN A 44 -20.90 -10.67 1.87
CA ASN A 44 -21.70 -10.69 0.64
C ASN A 44 -21.04 -10.06 -0.60
N LYS A 45 -19.71 -9.89 -0.61
CA LYS A 45 -18.95 -9.57 -1.83
C LYS A 45 -18.11 -10.76 -2.27
N ILE A 46 -17.89 -10.87 -3.58
CA ILE A 46 -16.95 -11.85 -4.14
C ILE A 46 -15.57 -11.52 -3.59
N ASN A 47 -14.85 -12.54 -3.12
CA ASN A 47 -13.49 -12.37 -2.60
C ASN A 47 -12.54 -12.10 -3.77
N SER A 48 -12.41 -10.81 -4.11
CA SER A 48 -11.57 -10.36 -5.21
C SER A 48 -10.44 -9.48 -4.69
N TYR A 49 -9.28 -9.57 -5.31
CA TYR A 49 -8.13 -8.74 -5.04
C TYR A 49 -7.61 -8.13 -6.33
N GLU A 50 -7.01 -6.95 -6.19
CA GLU A 50 -6.30 -6.26 -7.25
C GLU A 50 -5.13 -5.51 -6.61
N PHE A 51 -3.92 -5.80 -7.05
CA PHE A 51 -2.70 -5.12 -6.65
C PHE A 51 -2.20 -4.30 -7.83
N SER A 52 -2.08 -3.00 -7.61
CA SER A 52 -1.56 -2.07 -8.60
C SER A 52 -0.57 -1.12 -7.94
N TRP A 53 0.17 -0.41 -8.78
CA TRP A 53 0.97 0.71 -8.35
C TRP A 53 0.77 1.89 -9.30
N SER A 54 1.04 3.10 -8.83
CA SER A 54 1.05 4.27 -9.70
C SER A 54 2.34 5.05 -9.53
N SER A 55 2.87 5.54 -10.64
CA SER A 55 4.03 6.41 -10.69
C SER A 55 3.69 7.58 -11.62
N GLY A 56 3.57 8.77 -11.04
CA GLY A 56 3.11 9.96 -11.77
C GLY A 56 1.64 9.82 -12.20
N THR A 57 1.40 9.79 -13.51
CA THR A 57 0.04 9.69 -14.09
C THR A 57 -0.32 8.28 -14.58
N LYS A 58 0.62 7.33 -14.51
CA LYS A 58 0.40 5.96 -14.97
C LYS A 58 0.15 5.04 -13.78
N GLU A 59 -0.99 4.39 -13.77
CA GLU A 59 -1.27 3.22 -12.93
C GLU A 59 -0.96 1.94 -13.72
N SER A 60 -0.36 0.97 -13.05
CA SER A 60 0.04 -0.30 -13.62
C SER A 60 -0.46 -1.44 -12.75
N LEU A 61 -1.12 -2.40 -13.38
CA LEU A 61 -1.77 -3.52 -12.70
C LEU A 61 -0.80 -4.70 -12.55
N ILE A 62 -0.47 -5.05 -11.31
CA ILE A 62 0.54 -6.05 -10.96
C ILE A 62 -0.07 -7.45 -10.91
N ASN A 63 -1.16 -7.63 -10.15
CA ASN A 63 -1.82 -8.93 -10.02
C ASN A 63 -3.31 -8.75 -9.67
N THR A 64 -4.18 -9.63 -10.15
CA THR A 64 -5.63 -9.58 -9.89
C THR A 64 -6.26 -10.96 -10.07
N ASN A 65 -7.35 -11.23 -9.35
CA ASN A 65 -8.25 -12.36 -9.62
C ASN A 65 -9.62 -11.91 -10.16
N VAL A 66 -9.79 -10.63 -10.50
CA VAL A 66 -11.05 -10.08 -11.02
C VAL A 66 -11.24 -10.54 -12.47
N SER A 67 -12.35 -11.21 -12.74
CA SER A 67 -12.70 -11.65 -14.10
C SER A 67 -12.75 -10.47 -15.08
N GLY A 68 -12.04 -10.60 -16.21
CA GLY A 68 -11.97 -9.55 -17.24
C GLY A 68 -10.90 -8.48 -17.00
N SER A 69 -10.21 -8.54 -15.85
CA SER A 69 -8.99 -7.78 -15.58
C SER A 69 -7.78 -8.69 -15.71
N ALA A 70 -6.63 -8.17 -16.14
CA ALA A 70 -5.42 -8.95 -16.30
C ALA A 70 -4.19 -8.13 -15.95
N ALA A 71 -3.29 -8.73 -15.17
CA ALA A 71 -1.97 -8.19 -14.90
C ALA A 71 -1.23 -7.85 -16.21
N GLU A 72 -0.47 -6.75 -16.17
CA GLU A 72 0.42 -6.41 -17.28
C GLU A 72 1.43 -7.53 -17.52
N ALA A 73 1.82 -7.74 -18.79
CA ALA A 73 2.65 -8.87 -19.19
C ALA A 73 3.97 -8.97 -18.40
N GLN A 74 4.54 -7.83 -18.01
CA GLN A 74 5.79 -7.79 -17.25
C GLN A 74 5.68 -8.38 -15.82
N PHE A 75 4.48 -8.52 -15.27
CA PHE A 75 4.27 -8.97 -13.88
C PHE A 75 3.72 -10.40 -13.76
N ARG A 76 3.21 -11.00 -14.84
CA ARG A 76 2.45 -12.26 -14.80
C ARG A 76 3.21 -13.44 -14.20
N ASP A 77 4.49 -13.58 -14.54
CA ASP A 77 5.33 -14.71 -14.09
C ASP A 77 6.25 -14.33 -12.91
N LYS A 78 6.05 -13.14 -12.35
CA LYS A 78 6.91 -12.57 -11.31
C LYS A 78 6.15 -12.16 -10.06
N SER A 79 4.83 -12.14 -10.11
CA SER A 79 3.98 -11.79 -8.98
C SER A 79 3.20 -13.01 -8.50
N GLU A 80 3.23 -13.24 -7.20
CA GLU A 80 2.49 -14.30 -6.52
C GLU A 80 1.62 -13.66 -5.45
N VAL A 81 0.39 -14.14 -5.28
CA VAL A 81 -0.55 -13.65 -4.26
C VAL A 81 -1.00 -14.81 -3.40
N VAL A 82 -0.91 -14.64 -2.08
CA VAL A 82 -1.38 -15.59 -1.07
C VAL A 82 -2.38 -14.90 -0.14
N GLU A 83 -3.39 -15.65 0.31
CA GLU A 83 -4.34 -15.16 1.31
C GLU A 83 -3.68 -15.18 2.70
N LEU A 84 -3.97 -14.15 3.51
CA LEU A 84 -3.45 -14.00 4.87
C LEU A 84 -4.53 -14.30 5.90
N GLU A 85 -4.15 -14.94 7.01
CA GLU A 85 -5.01 -15.08 8.19
C GLU A 85 -4.84 -13.89 9.15
N PRO A 86 -5.92 -13.38 9.79
CA PRO A 86 -7.31 -13.80 9.65
C PRO A 86 -8.04 -13.22 8.42
N HIS A 87 -7.49 -12.20 7.77
CA HIS A 87 -8.03 -11.62 6.54
C HIS A 87 -6.94 -10.89 5.74
N GLY A 88 -7.17 -10.80 4.42
CA GLY A 88 -6.36 -10.02 3.50
C GLY A 88 -5.50 -10.86 2.58
N TYR A 89 -4.58 -10.21 1.88
CA TYR A 89 -3.73 -10.80 0.86
C TYR A 89 -2.32 -10.26 0.95
N ARG A 90 -1.35 -11.12 0.67
CA ARG A 90 0.06 -10.77 0.48
C ARG A 90 0.43 -10.99 -0.96
N MET A 91 1.03 -9.99 -1.56
CA MET A 91 1.58 -10.05 -2.91
C MET A 91 3.11 -9.97 -2.83
N THR A 92 3.79 -10.91 -3.45
CA THR A 92 5.26 -10.91 -3.59
C THR A 92 5.60 -10.71 -5.05
N LEU A 93 6.47 -9.75 -5.34
CA LEU A 93 6.93 -9.39 -6.67
C LEU A 93 8.44 -9.55 -6.79
N LYS A 94 8.86 -10.47 -7.66
CA LYS A 94 10.26 -10.89 -7.82
C LYS A 94 11.00 -10.07 -8.87
N GLY A 95 12.24 -9.69 -8.60
CA GLY A 95 13.15 -9.11 -9.59
C GLY A 95 12.77 -7.71 -10.10
N PHE A 96 12.10 -6.89 -9.28
CA PHE A 96 11.70 -5.52 -9.65
C PHE A 96 12.33 -4.42 -8.78
N THR A 97 13.07 -4.79 -7.73
CA THR A 97 13.62 -3.86 -6.73
C THR A 97 14.54 -2.79 -7.28
N GLU A 98 15.37 -3.12 -8.28
CA GLU A 98 16.26 -2.16 -8.94
C GLU A 98 15.52 -1.24 -9.93
N THR A 99 14.37 -1.69 -10.41
CA THR A 99 13.55 -0.99 -11.42
C THR A 99 12.36 -0.23 -10.83
N LEU A 100 12.24 -0.19 -9.49
CA LEU A 100 11.13 0.49 -8.82
C LEU A 100 11.15 1.98 -9.17
N PRO A 101 10.03 2.53 -9.70
CA PRO A 101 9.94 3.95 -9.97
C PRO A 101 10.12 4.76 -8.68
N HIS A 102 10.75 5.92 -8.80
CA HIS A 102 10.82 6.87 -7.69
C HIS A 102 9.41 7.40 -7.40
N ASN A 103 9.02 7.46 -6.12
CA ASN A 103 7.72 7.94 -5.66
C ASN A 103 6.57 7.12 -6.26
N THR A 104 6.52 5.86 -5.87
CA THR A 104 5.48 4.93 -6.30
C THR A 104 4.41 4.83 -5.23
N THR A 105 3.15 4.98 -5.62
CA THR A 105 2.01 4.69 -4.75
C THR A 105 1.56 3.26 -4.97
N TYR A 106 1.68 2.43 -3.96
CA TYR A 106 1.15 1.07 -3.99
C TYR A 106 -0.31 1.08 -3.59
N MET A 107 -1.12 0.30 -4.29
CA MET A 107 -2.55 0.22 -4.09
C MET A 107 -2.97 -1.24 -4.02
N CYS A 108 -3.84 -1.55 -3.08
CA CYS A 108 -4.54 -2.82 -3.04
C CYS A 108 -6.04 -2.58 -2.97
N LYS A 109 -6.79 -3.34 -3.77
CA LYS A 109 -8.24 -3.28 -3.78
C LYS A 109 -8.82 -4.65 -3.49
N ILE A 110 -9.39 -4.81 -2.30
CA ILE A 110 -9.97 -6.06 -1.83
C ILE A 110 -11.48 -5.91 -1.73
N SER A 111 -12.23 -6.75 -2.46
CA SER A 111 -13.71 -6.75 -2.46
C SER A 111 -14.32 -5.35 -2.69
N GLY A 112 -13.63 -4.50 -3.47
CA GLY A 112 -14.04 -3.14 -3.80
C GLY A 112 -13.63 -2.05 -2.79
N GLN A 113 -13.00 -2.39 -1.67
CA GLN A 113 -12.33 -1.43 -0.80
C GLN A 113 -10.91 -1.18 -1.30
N VAL A 114 -10.44 0.06 -1.29
CA VAL A 114 -9.11 0.45 -1.81
C VAL A 114 -8.29 1.03 -0.68
N GLU A 115 -7.07 0.52 -0.51
CA GLU A 115 -6.05 1.11 0.36
C GLU A 115 -4.80 1.44 -0.46
N SER A 116 -4.09 2.48 -0.04
CA SER A 116 -2.91 2.95 -0.77
C SER A 116 -1.83 3.50 0.16
N VAL A 117 -0.58 3.35 -0.26
CA VAL A 117 0.57 3.91 0.45
C VAL A 117 1.61 4.44 -0.54
N LEU A 118 2.05 5.68 -0.32
CA LEU A 118 3.14 6.29 -1.06
C LEU A 118 4.49 5.80 -0.50
N VAL A 119 5.35 5.31 -1.39
CA VAL A 119 6.71 4.87 -1.07
C VAL A 119 7.72 5.76 -1.81
N GLU A 120 8.51 6.51 -1.05
CA GLU A 120 9.55 7.42 -1.56
C GLU A 120 10.94 6.75 -1.48
N LYS A 121 11.72 6.77 -2.57
CA LYS A 121 13.09 6.25 -2.57
C LYS A 121 13.99 7.21 -1.78
N GLY A 122 14.46 6.80 -0.60
CA GLY A 122 15.37 7.58 0.26
C GLY A 122 14.72 8.16 1.53
N ARG A 123 13.38 8.16 1.62
CA ARG A 123 12.67 8.37 2.89
C ARG A 123 12.22 7.01 3.39
N ARG A 124 12.71 6.62 4.57
CA ARG A 124 12.12 5.55 5.40
C ARG A 124 10.75 5.97 5.93
N VAL A 125 9.89 6.50 5.06
CA VAL A 125 8.55 6.99 5.39
C VAL A 125 7.60 6.16 4.55
N GLY A 126 6.89 5.28 5.26
CA GLY A 126 6.20 4.13 4.71
C GLY A 126 7.02 2.86 4.98
N TYR A 127 7.18 2.50 6.26
CA TYR A 127 7.69 1.22 6.78
C TYR A 127 8.27 0.25 5.73
N LEU A 128 9.49 0.52 5.27
CA LEU A 128 10.32 -0.49 4.62
C LEU A 128 10.73 -1.48 5.72
N CYS A 129 9.81 -2.35 6.13
CA CYS A 129 10.12 -3.37 7.13
C CYS A 129 11.13 -4.30 6.49
N ILE A 130 12.37 -4.25 6.98
CA ILE A 130 13.28 -5.38 6.90
C ILE A 130 12.51 -6.56 7.50
N CYS A 131 12.25 -7.57 6.68
CA CYS A 131 11.32 -8.66 6.97
C CYS A 131 11.85 -9.65 8.03
N GLY A 132 12.32 -9.14 9.16
CA GLY A 132 13.01 -9.90 10.20
C GLY A 132 12.99 -9.21 11.56
N SER A 133 11.87 -8.63 11.99
CA SER A 133 11.67 -8.26 13.41
C SER A 133 10.18 -8.13 13.74
N THR A 134 9.70 -9.07 14.55
CA THR A 134 8.54 -8.92 15.42
C THR A 134 8.61 -7.59 16.20
N LEU A 135 7.75 -6.63 15.90
CA LEU A 135 7.36 -5.52 16.78
C LEU A 135 5.85 -5.38 16.62
N GLY A 136 4.99 -5.54 17.61
CA GLY A 136 5.13 -5.67 19.05
C GLY A 136 3.74 -5.29 19.56
N LYS A 137 3.11 -6.17 20.36
CA LYS A 137 1.87 -5.86 21.09
C LYS A 137 2.02 -4.48 21.74
N GLN A 138 1.12 -3.55 21.47
CA GLN A 138 0.86 -2.47 22.41
C GLN A 138 -0.11 -2.98 23.47
N HIS A 139 0.26 -2.69 24.70
CA HIS A 139 -0.16 -3.29 25.95
C HIS A 139 -1.36 -2.58 26.56
#